data_AF-A0A7Y2EYF7-F1
#
_entry.id   AF-A0A7Y2EYF7-F1
#
_cell.length_a   1.000
_cell.length_b   1.000
_cell.length_c   1.000
_cell.angle_alpha   90.00
_cell.angle_beta   90.00
_cell.angle_gamma   90.00
#
_symmetry.space_group_name_H-M   'P 1'
#
loop_
_entity.id
_entity.type
_entity.pdbx_description
1 polymer ?
#
loop_
_entity_poly.entity_id
_entity_poly.type
_entity_poly.pdbx_seq_one_letter_code
_entity_poly.pdbx_strand_id
1 'polypeptide(L)'
;MLSLANGSKVSVPDELLQSQLQILRSDCEWVLNKKGSSDGFDAIVSLNSTHAKSLPDQLKKVEVHPSLVLTSQMDNELRFKYDDLTEENRAELLDLEKEVTKTILKKFPGSQVGVYAEIGDEKEGHKKNKIWIAVLKKGGKSPLLFHFSSGDKDQLAKRAIEKLSAVKPMNVFITRDLNENDGLKTALQNNGFDIKGKALIEHKGVEMKKLPVTGWIFFSNKRAVKYFFLQKPDIGKSKVAAISKLVADEIRKYGSRAEFIGGSDSSMVARQFNNVAGKARVLFPKGRGDGSIVQQHNRPETNIDIFVYETINNEKHKIPKSDVVVFTSPVNVLAYLQQNTLKNEKVIAYGDATFNTLRAKKVLTIFPTHSFDNIGIIRAIYAASV
;
A
#
# COMPACT_ATOMS: atom_id res chain seq x y z
N MET A 1 -39.65 16.46 51.41
CA MET A 1 -38.90 15.82 50.31
C MET A 1 -38.49 16.93 49.34
N LEU A 2 -37.31 17.52 49.52
CA LEU A 2 -36.89 18.74 48.81
C LEU A 2 -36.63 18.47 47.30
N SER A 3 -36.95 19.36 46.34
CA SER A 3 -36.40 20.72 46.07
C SER A 3 -34.90 20.66 45.67
N LEU A 4 -34.38 21.37 44.64
CA LEU A 4 -34.91 22.41 43.74
C LEU A 4 -33.96 22.61 42.52
N ALA A 5 -34.45 23.31 41.48
CA ALA A 5 -33.72 24.18 40.53
C ALA A 5 -32.72 23.63 39.45
N ASN A 6 -32.99 24.06 38.20
CA ASN A 6 -32.14 24.34 37.02
C ASN A 6 -30.69 23.82 36.89
N GLY A 7 -30.42 23.19 35.74
CA GLY A 7 -29.08 23.03 35.16
C GLY A 7 -29.06 22.30 33.81
N SER A 8 -29.10 23.03 32.69
CA SER A 8 -29.06 22.43 31.34
C SER A 8 -27.64 22.08 30.88
N LYS A 9 -27.46 20.92 30.20
CA LYS A 9 -26.68 20.82 28.94
C LYS A 9 -26.80 19.46 28.21
N VAL A 10 -27.66 19.47 27.18
CA VAL A 10 -27.57 18.83 25.84
C VAL A 10 -27.17 17.34 25.69
N SER A 11 -28.06 16.58 25.06
CA SER A 11 -27.81 15.31 24.37
C SER A 11 -27.64 15.50 22.85
N VAL A 12 -27.08 14.50 22.15
CA VAL A 12 -27.09 14.37 20.68
C VAL A 12 -27.77 13.03 20.33
N PRO A 13 -28.55 12.88 19.22
CA PRO A 13 -29.40 11.70 18.97
C PRO A 13 -28.79 10.60 18.08
N ASP A 14 -29.29 9.36 18.23
CA ASP A 14 -28.65 8.13 17.74
C ASP A 14 -28.65 7.95 16.20
N GLU A 15 -29.36 8.79 15.45
CA GLU A 15 -29.33 8.78 13.98
C GLU A 15 -28.25 9.71 13.40
N LEU A 16 -27.88 10.76 14.15
CA LEU A 16 -26.57 11.38 13.94
C LEU A 16 -25.46 10.34 14.20
N LEU A 17 -25.75 9.26 14.96
CA LEU A 17 -24.75 8.27 15.33
C LEU A 17 -24.22 7.40 14.17
N GLN A 18 -25.08 7.07 13.23
CA GLN A 18 -24.72 6.11 12.18
C GLN A 18 -24.24 6.81 10.92
N SER A 19 -24.84 7.95 10.59
CA SER A 19 -24.46 8.79 9.44
C SER A 19 -23.04 9.32 9.56
N GLN A 20 -22.64 9.75 10.76
CA GLN A 20 -21.30 10.30 10.95
C GLN A 20 -20.23 9.19 10.80
N LEU A 21 -20.30 8.09 11.55
CA LEU A 21 -19.37 6.94 11.51
C LEU A 21 -19.00 6.42 10.12
N GLN A 22 -19.97 6.40 9.21
CA GLN A 22 -19.83 5.87 7.86
C GLN A 22 -18.72 6.57 7.07
N ILE A 23 -18.46 7.79 7.47
CA ILE A 23 -17.41 8.60 6.93
C ILE A 23 -16.11 8.00 7.54
N LEU A 24 -15.89 7.94 8.86
CA LEU A 24 -14.56 7.65 9.49
C LEU A 24 -13.83 6.30 9.22
N ARG A 25 -13.41 6.02 7.97
CA ARG A 25 -12.89 4.69 7.54
C ARG A 25 -11.79 4.63 6.44
N SER A 26 -11.24 5.72 5.91
CA SER A 26 -10.78 5.75 4.50
C SER A 26 -9.29 5.93 4.09
N ASP A 27 -8.28 5.98 4.98
CA ASP A 27 -6.81 6.01 4.61
C ASP A 27 -5.82 5.40 5.67
N CYS A 28 -6.32 4.86 6.79
CA CYS A 28 -5.72 4.04 7.88
C CYS A 28 -4.30 4.23 8.55
N GLU A 29 -4.18 4.88 9.74
CA GLU A 29 -3.06 4.81 10.75
C GLU A 29 -3.45 4.26 12.17
N TRP A 30 -2.53 3.56 12.85
CA TRP A 30 -2.78 2.62 13.98
C TRP A 30 -3.21 3.23 15.34
N VAL A 31 -4.18 2.58 16.01
CA VAL A 31 -4.70 2.89 17.36
C VAL A 31 -4.70 1.65 18.26
N LEU A 32 -4.30 1.85 19.52
CA LEU A 32 -4.27 0.88 20.62
C LEU A 32 -4.88 1.52 21.88
N ASN A 33 -5.66 0.79 22.68
CA ASN A 33 -6.17 1.29 23.97
C ASN A 33 -6.15 0.21 25.07
N LYS A 34 -6.19 0.61 26.35
CA LYS A 34 -5.95 -0.27 27.51
C LYS A 34 -7.01 -0.10 28.62
N LYS A 35 -7.80 -1.16 28.81
CA LYS A 35 -8.60 -1.64 29.97
C LYS A 35 -9.29 -0.67 30.95
N GLY A 36 -10.56 -0.99 31.20
CA GLY A 36 -11.21 -0.94 32.52
C GLY A 36 -12.05 -2.20 32.76
N SER A 37 -11.96 -2.80 33.96
CA SER A 37 -12.74 -3.93 34.54
C SER A 37 -12.86 -5.27 33.77
N SER A 38 -12.51 -6.37 34.47
CA SER A 38 -12.88 -7.81 34.30
C SER A 38 -13.04 -8.38 32.88
N ASP A 39 -12.23 -9.41 32.59
CA ASP A 39 -12.15 -10.17 31.33
C ASP A 39 -11.65 -9.34 30.12
N GLY A 40 -11.57 -9.88 28.89
CA GLY A 40 -10.92 -9.21 27.74
C GLY A 40 -11.13 -9.95 26.41
N PHE A 41 -10.74 -9.45 25.22
CA PHE A 41 -9.81 -8.35 24.84
C PHE A 41 -10.52 -7.29 23.93
N ASP A 42 -9.88 -6.34 23.22
CA ASP A 42 -9.55 -6.57 21.80
C ASP A 42 -8.94 -5.37 21.03
N ALA A 43 -8.34 -5.74 19.88
CA ALA A 43 -8.17 -4.98 18.62
C ALA A 43 -6.99 -3.98 18.44
N ILE A 44 -6.30 -4.18 17.30
CA ILE A 44 -5.39 -3.24 16.63
C ILE A 44 -6.15 -2.68 15.42
N VAL A 45 -6.50 -1.39 15.41
CA VAL A 45 -7.25 -0.76 14.30
C VAL A 45 -6.44 0.38 13.70
N SER A 46 -6.36 0.46 12.37
CA SER A 46 -5.71 1.56 11.65
C SER A 46 -6.78 2.44 10.98
N LEU A 47 -6.79 3.77 11.21
CA LEU A 47 -7.72 4.78 10.64
C LEU A 47 -7.02 6.11 10.22
N ASN A 48 -7.42 6.63 9.07
CA ASN A 48 -7.23 7.97 8.45
C ASN A 48 -8.37 8.05 7.39
N SER A 49 -8.48 9.01 6.47
CA SER A 49 -8.54 10.47 6.69
C SER A 49 -9.48 11.19 5.71
N THR A 50 -9.69 10.70 4.48
CA THR A 50 -10.63 11.29 3.49
C THR A 50 -12.06 11.44 4.00
N HIS A 51 -12.37 10.75 5.08
CA HIS A 51 -13.65 10.80 5.74
C HIS A 51 -13.49 10.89 7.29
N ALA A 52 -12.40 11.48 7.83
CA ALA A 52 -12.18 11.56 9.27
C ALA A 52 -13.19 12.44 10.07
N LYS A 53 -14.10 13.15 9.40
CA LYS A 53 -14.79 14.34 9.95
C LYS A 53 -16.16 14.11 10.54
N SER A 54 -16.54 12.86 10.71
CA SER A 54 -17.73 12.57 11.47
C SER A 54 -17.55 11.24 12.18
N LEU A 55 -17.42 11.31 13.50
CA LEU A 55 -17.75 10.23 14.41
C LEU A 55 -18.61 10.88 15.51
N PRO A 56 -19.77 10.31 15.83
CA PRO A 56 -20.78 10.97 16.67
C PRO A 56 -20.86 10.40 18.10
N ASP A 57 -21.61 11.09 18.96
CA ASP A 57 -21.29 11.18 20.39
C ASP A 57 -21.84 10.08 21.32
N GLN A 58 -22.60 9.08 20.84
CA GLN A 58 -23.23 8.03 21.67
C GLN A 58 -22.74 6.57 21.42
N LEU A 59 -21.66 6.35 20.66
CA LEU A 59 -21.21 4.98 20.37
C LEU A 59 -20.61 4.29 21.61
N LYS A 60 -21.29 3.28 22.14
CA LYS A 60 -20.72 2.37 23.14
C LYS A 60 -19.93 1.25 22.46
N LYS A 61 -18.74 0.98 22.99
CA LYS A 61 -17.73 0.06 22.44
C LYS A 61 -17.68 -1.22 23.29
N VAL A 62 -18.14 -2.35 22.73
CA VAL A 62 -18.27 -3.66 23.37
C VAL A 62 -18.05 -4.76 22.32
N GLU A 63 -17.81 -6.01 22.71
CA GLU A 63 -16.47 -6.61 22.78
C GLU A 63 -16.48 -7.75 21.74
N VAL A 64 -15.34 -8.09 21.13
CA VAL A 64 -15.32 -8.70 19.79
C VAL A 64 -15.00 -10.21 19.89
N HIS A 65 -15.11 -10.96 18.80
CA HIS A 65 -14.39 -12.25 18.70
C HIS A 65 -13.52 -12.34 17.43
N PRO A 66 -12.39 -11.60 17.37
CA PRO A 66 -11.45 -11.61 16.26
C PRO A 66 -10.13 -12.23 16.74
N SER A 67 -9.85 -13.51 16.46
CA SER A 67 -8.62 -14.15 16.94
C SER A 67 -7.33 -13.76 16.20
N LEU A 68 -7.30 -12.66 15.44
CA LEU A 68 -6.71 -11.37 15.88
C LEU A 68 -6.43 -10.43 14.66
N VAL A 69 -6.90 -9.18 14.80
CA VAL A 69 -7.35 -8.23 13.76
C VAL A 69 -6.46 -8.00 12.52
N LEU A 70 -7.13 -7.87 11.36
CA LEU A 70 -6.63 -7.28 10.11
C LEU A 70 -7.53 -6.10 9.65
N THR A 71 -7.03 -5.27 8.71
CA THR A 71 -7.59 -3.95 8.35
C THR A 71 -8.92 -4.00 7.57
N SER A 72 -9.69 -2.90 7.57
CA SER A 72 -11.08 -2.84 7.07
C SER A 72 -11.33 -3.21 5.61
N GLN A 73 -10.38 -2.98 4.69
CA GLN A 73 -10.49 -3.50 3.31
C GLN A 73 -10.24 -5.00 3.24
N MET A 74 -9.27 -5.49 4.03
CA MET A 74 -9.02 -6.92 4.15
C MET A 74 -10.18 -7.62 4.86
N ASP A 75 -10.78 -7.07 5.93
CA ASP A 75 -11.87 -7.75 6.67
C ASP A 75 -13.06 -8.11 5.76
N ASN A 76 -13.41 -7.28 4.78
CA ASN A 76 -14.44 -7.62 3.80
C ASN A 76 -13.96 -8.71 2.81
N GLU A 77 -12.79 -8.55 2.17
CA GLU A 77 -12.25 -9.57 1.24
C GLU A 77 -12.01 -10.92 1.93
N LEU A 78 -11.61 -10.91 3.20
CA LEU A 78 -11.34 -12.10 4.00
C LEU A 78 -12.64 -12.79 4.46
N ARG A 79 -13.69 -12.04 4.80
CA ARG A 79 -15.03 -12.62 5.04
C ARG A 79 -15.54 -13.35 3.81
N PHE A 80 -15.52 -12.71 2.63
CA PHE A 80 -15.89 -13.36 1.38
C PHE A 80 -15.06 -14.64 1.13
N LYS A 81 -13.74 -14.57 1.30
CA LYS A 81 -12.87 -15.77 1.19
C LYS A 81 -13.22 -16.89 2.18
N TYR A 82 -13.66 -16.59 3.39
CA TYR A 82 -14.12 -17.62 4.34
C TYR A 82 -15.48 -18.19 3.94
N ASP A 83 -16.39 -17.36 3.45
CA ASP A 83 -17.74 -17.76 3.04
C ASP A 83 -17.73 -18.63 1.77
N ASP A 84 -16.67 -18.55 0.96
CA ASP A 84 -16.39 -19.46 -0.16
C ASP A 84 -15.73 -20.82 0.26
N LEU A 85 -15.37 -21.02 1.54
CA LEU A 85 -14.73 -22.26 2.03
C LEU A 85 -15.74 -23.28 2.57
N THR A 86 -15.41 -24.56 2.45
CA THR A 86 -16.10 -25.63 3.19
C THR A 86 -15.90 -25.46 4.70
N GLU A 87 -16.90 -25.87 5.49
CA GLU A 87 -16.83 -25.83 6.96
C GLU A 87 -15.57 -26.52 7.52
N GLU A 88 -15.17 -27.65 6.92
CA GLU A 88 -13.94 -28.37 7.27
C GLU A 88 -12.68 -27.51 7.06
N ASN A 89 -12.55 -26.83 5.91
CA ASN A 89 -11.42 -25.93 5.64
C ASN A 89 -11.45 -24.68 6.54
N ARG A 90 -12.64 -24.13 6.83
CA ARG A 90 -12.84 -23.01 7.76
C ARG A 90 -12.38 -23.39 9.17
N ALA A 91 -12.80 -24.55 9.66
CA ALA A 91 -12.38 -25.09 10.95
C ALA A 91 -10.86 -25.35 10.99
N GLU A 92 -10.30 -25.93 9.94
CA GLU A 92 -8.86 -26.22 9.85
C GLU A 92 -7.99 -24.95 9.97
N LEU A 93 -8.36 -23.87 9.28
CA LEU A 93 -7.66 -22.58 9.37
C LEU A 93 -7.81 -21.95 10.76
N LEU A 94 -9.03 -21.97 11.31
CA LEU A 94 -9.30 -21.38 12.62
C LEU A 94 -8.54 -22.09 13.76
N ASP A 95 -8.37 -23.41 13.68
CA ASP A 95 -7.59 -24.15 14.68
C ASP A 95 -6.09 -23.88 14.55
N LEU A 96 -5.56 -23.74 13.33
CA LEU A 96 -4.20 -23.26 13.08
C LEU A 96 -3.96 -21.86 13.65
N GLU A 97 -4.90 -20.92 13.46
CA GLU A 97 -4.82 -19.56 14.04
C GLU A 97 -4.78 -19.58 15.57
N LYS A 98 -5.65 -20.40 16.20
CA LYS A 98 -5.67 -20.60 17.66
C LYS A 98 -4.36 -21.21 18.15
N GLU A 99 -3.80 -22.20 17.46
CA GLU A 99 -2.56 -22.89 17.83
C GLU A 99 -1.35 -21.96 17.77
N VAL A 100 -1.19 -21.22 16.66
CA VAL A 100 -0.15 -20.19 16.50
C VAL A 100 -0.30 -19.11 17.57
N THR A 101 -1.53 -18.64 17.82
CA THR A 101 -1.82 -17.63 18.87
C THR A 101 -1.43 -18.13 20.27
N LYS A 102 -1.86 -19.35 20.65
CA LYS A 102 -1.49 -19.98 21.93
C LYS A 102 0.02 -20.11 22.08
N THR A 103 0.72 -20.50 21.02
CA THR A 103 2.19 -20.65 21.02
C THR A 103 2.89 -19.31 21.20
N ILE A 104 2.45 -18.25 20.50
CA ILE A 104 2.96 -16.89 20.66
C ILE A 104 2.72 -16.38 22.08
N LEU A 105 1.51 -16.52 22.63
CA LEU A 105 1.17 -16.09 23.99
C LEU A 105 1.94 -16.84 25.07
N LYS A 106 2.20 -18.14 24.88
CA LYS A 106 3.06 -18.95 25.77
C LYS A 106 4.50 -18.43 25.81
N LYS A 107 5.05 -17.98 24.67
CA LYS A 107 6.41 -17.43 24.59
C LYS A 107 6.51 -15.96 25.02
N PHE A 108 5.47 -15.17 24.76
CA PHE A 108 5.43 -13.73 25.03
C PHE A 108 4.18 -13.33 25.85
N PRO A 109 4.10 -13.71 27.15
CA PRO A 109 2.90 -13.49 27.96
C PRO A 109 2.47 -12.01 28.08
N GLY A 110 1.17 -11.76 27.96
CA GLY A 110 0.60 -10.41 28.03
C GLY A 110 0.83 -9.54 26.79
N SER A 111 1.30 -10.13 25.68
CA SER A 111 1.28 -9.50 24.36
C SER A 111 -0.12 -9.51 23.76
N GLN A 112 -0.43 -8.56 22.91
CA GLN A 112 -1.57 -8.66 21.99
C GLN A 112 -1.06 -9.27 20.69
N VAL A 113 -1.77 -10.28 20.19
CA VAL A 113 -1.36 -11.06 19.01
C VAL A 113 -2.26 -10.66 17.83
N GLY A 114 -2.22 -11.42 16.74
CA GLY A 114 -2.67 -11.08 15.40
C GLY A 114 -2.34 -12.31 14.58
N VAL A 115 -3.32 -13.14 14.22
CA VAL A 115 -3.10 -14.30 13.35
C VAL A 115 -4.27 -14.41 12.40
N TYR A 116 -3.93 -14.53 11.12
CA TYR A 116 -4.85 -14.90 10.05
C TYR A 116 -4.18 -15.96 9.19
N ALA A 117 -4.93 -17.00 8.80
CA ALA A 117 -4.46 -18.08 7.96
C ALA A 117 -5.25 -18.16 6.64
N GLU A 118 -4.55 -18.46 5.54
CA GLU A 118 -5.14 -18.73 4.23
C GLU A 118 -4.64 -20.08 3.71
N ILE A 119 -5.51 -20.85 3.06
CA ILE A 119 -5.10 -22.00 2.28
C ILE A 119 -4.29 -21.48 1.08
N GLY A 120 -2.99 -21.75 1.09
CA GLY A 120 -2.14 -21.38 -0.05
C GLY A 120 -2.20 -22.39 -1.17
N ASP A 121 -1.78 -21.93 -2.34
CA ASP A 121 -1.92 -22.60 -3.63
C ASP A 121 -1.29 -24.00 -3.62
N GLU A 122 -2.04 -25.01 -4.07
CA GLU A 122 -1.49 -26.33 -4.36
C GLU A 122 -0.52 -26.25 -5.53
N LYS A 123 0.78 -26.23 -5.21
CA LYS A 123 1.85 -26.48 -6.17
C LYS A 123 2.57 -27.75 -5.74
N GLU A 124 2.66 -28.69 -6.67
CA GLU A 124 3.37 -29.97 -6.52
C GLU A 124 2.77 -30.87 -5.41
N GLY A 125 1.43 -30.90 -5.29
CA GLY A 125 0.72 -31.85 -4.41
C GLY A 125 0.79 -31.58 -2.91
N HIS A 126 1.32 -30.43 -2.49
CA HIS A 126 1.43 -30.06 -1.08
C HIS A 126 0.70 -28.74 -0.79
N LYS A 127 -0.40 -28.82 -0.01
CA LYS A 127 -1.14 -27.67 0.55
C LYS A 127 -0.20 -26.82 1.40
N LYS A 128 0.07 -25.56 1.01
CA LYS A 128 1.00 -24.65 1.72
C LYS A 128 0.24 -23.52 2.39
N ASN A 129 -0.23 -23.73 3.61
CA ASN A 129 -0.93 -22.70 4.37
C ASN A 129 -0.04 -21.46 4.55
N LYS A 130 -0.61 -20.28 4.27
CA LYS A 130 -0.01 -18.96 4.45
C LYS A 130 -0.54 -18.38 5.76
N ILE A 131 0.31 -17.74 6.55
CA ILE A 131 -0.14 -16.99 7.74
C ILE A 131 0.39 -15.57 7.75
N TRP A 132 -0.44 -14.67 8.28
CA TRP A 132 -0.10 -13.30 8.60
C TRP A 132 -0.13 -13.16 10.11
N ILE A 133 0.90 -12.52 10.65
CA ILE A 133 1.05 -12.35 12.09
C ILE A 133 1.24 -10.87 12.42
N ALA A 134 0.55 -10.37 13.45
CA ALA A 134 0.82 -9.10 14.09
C ALA A 134 0.99 -9.31 15.61
N VAL A 135 2.12 -8.91 16.19
CA VAL A 135 2.35 -9.05 17.64
C VAL A 135 2.80 -7.74 18.24
N LEU A 136 1.95 -7.15 19.07
CA LEU A 136 2.35 -6.11 20.01
C LEU A 136 2.82 -6.77 21.30
N LYS A 137 4.15 -6.85 21.47
CA LYS A 137 4.75 -7.33 22.73
C LYS A 137 4.29 -6.47 23.91
N LYS A 138 4.12 -7.06 25.09
CA LYS A 138 3.71 -6.37 26.32
C LYS A 138 4.54 -5.09 26.56
N GLY A 139 3.91 -3.93 26.55
CA GLY A 139 4.57 -2.62 26.73
C GLY A 139 5.21 -2.02 25.47
N GLY A 140 5.16 -2.71 24.33
CA GLY A 140 5.55 -2.18 23.04
C GLY A 140 4.60 -1.10 22.52
N LYS A 141 5.08 -0.27 21.59
CA LYS A 141 4.32 0.85 21.00
C LYS A 141 3.84 0.59 19.57
N SER A 142 4.35 -0.45 18.89
CA SER A 142 3.92 -0.83 17.54
C SER A 142 4.14 -2.33 17.31
N PRO A 143 3.29 -3.00 16.53
CA PRO A 143 3.37 -4.44 16.34
C PRO A 143 4.54 -4.87 15.44
N LEU A 144 5.07 -6.06 15.71
CA LEU A 144 5.90 -6.81 14.76
C LEU A 144 4.99 -7.53 13.78
N LEU A 145 5.24 -7.37 12.48
CA LEU A 145 4.38 -7.85 11.40
C LEU A 145 5.11 -8.87 10.53
N PHE A 146 4.54 -10.05 10.35
CA PHE A 146 5.11 -11.10 9.50
C PHE A 146 4.08 -11.69 8.53
N HIS A 147 4.60 -12.26 7.44
CA HIS A 147 3.89 -13.13 6.51
C HIS A 147 4.85 -14.23 6.07
N PHE A 148 4.41 -15.49 6.07
CA PHE A 148 5.14 -16.63 5.52
C PHE A 148 4.22 -17.85 5.36
N SER A 149 4.69 -18.88 4.67
CA SER A 149 3.96 -20.13 4.43
C SER A 149 4.74 -21.39 4.82
N SER A 150 4.01 -22.49 4.99
CA SER A 150 4.53 -23.83 5.29
C SER A 150 3.49 -24.88 4.87
N GLY A 151 3.93 -26.10 4.56
CA GLY A 151 3.02 -27.26 4.44
C GLY A 151 2.75 -27.96 5.78
N ASP A 152 3.44 -27.54 6.84
CA ASP A 152 3.42 -28.13 8.17
C ASP A 152 3.00 -27.05 9.19
N LYS A 153 1.98 -27.37 10.01
CA LYS A 153 1.36 -26.49 11.01
C LYS A 153 2.25 -26.22 12.21
N ASP A 154 2.87 -27.24 12.79
CA ASP A 154 3.82 -27.11 13.90
C ASP A 154 5.01 -26.22 13.49
N GLN A 155 5.45 -26.35 12.23
CA GLN A 155 6.46 -25.46 11.67
C GLN A 155 5.99 -24.00 11.54
N LEU A 156 4.70 -23.72 11.32
CA LEU A 156 4.19 -22.34 11.29
C LEU A 156 4.29 -21.69 12.66
N ALA A 157 3.79 -22.37 13.70
CA ALA A 157 3.85 -21.89 15.07
C ALA A 157 5.30 -21.70 15.54
N LYS A 158 6.20 -22.65 15.24
CA LYS A 158 7.62 -22.55 15.57
C LYS A 158 8.33 -21.40 14.83
N ARG A 159 8.15 -21.28 13.51
CA ARG A 159 8.73 -20.20 12.69
C ARG A 159 8.23 -18.82 13.11
N ALA A 160 6.99 -18.71 13.60
CA ALA A 160 6.46 -17.47 14.17
C ALA A 160 7.31 -17.01 15.37
N ILE A 161 7.57 -17.92 16.32
CA ILE A 161 8.40 -17.65 17.49
C ILE A 161 9.83 -17.27 17.11
N GLU A 162 10.44 -18.03 16.20
CA GLU A 162 11.80 -17.78 15.72
C GLU A 162 11.91 -16.38 15.12
N LYS A 163 11.03 -16.02 14.18
CA LYS A 163 11.00 -14.69 13.56
C LYS A 163 10.75 -13.57 14.57
N LEU A 164 9.75 -13.72 15.45
CA LEU A 164 9.45 -12.72 16.50
C LEU A 164 10.57 -12.54 17.53
N SER A 165 11.43 -13.54 17.70
CA SER A 165 12.61 -13.49 18.57
C SER A 165 13.86 -12.96 17.87
N ALA A 166 13.97 -13.16 16.55
CA ALA A 166 15.15 -12.83 15.76
C ALA A 166 15.20 -11.39 15.24
N VAL A 167 14.08 -10.64 15.25
CA VAL A 167 14.04 -9.22 14.81
C VAL A 167 15.12 -8.41 15.52
N LYS A 168 16.06 -7.86 14.74
CA LYS A 168 17.08 -6.93 15.22
C LYS A 168 16.86 -5.56 14.58
N PRO A 169 16.88 -4.47 15.37
CA PRO A 169 16.90 -3.12 14.83
C PRO A 169 18.02 -2.91 13.82
N MET A 170 17.72 -2.19 12.74
CA MET A 170 18.64 -1.91 11.62
C MET A 170 18.46 -0.48 11.11
N ASN A 171 19.49 0.02 10.43
CA ASN A 171 19.43 1.29 9.71
C ASN A 171 18.78 1.05 8.33
N VAL A 172 17.69 1.75 8.04
CA VAL A 172 16.88 1.58 6.81
C VAL A 172 16.96 2.85 5.97
N PHE A 173 17.32 2.70 4.69
CA PHE A 173 17.21 3.77 3.69
C PHE A 173 16.02 3.57 2.74
N ILE A 174 15.14 4.56 2.76
CA ILE A 174 13.99 4.88 1.93
C ILE A 174 14.23 5.56 0.56
N THR A 175 14.06 4.97 -0.63
CA THR A 175 14.13 5.77 -1.88
C THR A 175 12.88 6.61 -2.17
N ARG A 176 12.20 7.11 -1.14
CA ARG A 176 11.17 8.16 -1.20
C ARG A 176 11.35 9.07 -0.01
N ASP A 177 10.92 10.33 -0.11
CA ASP A 177 10.83 11.18 1.07
C ASP A 177 9.81 10.57 2.07
N LEU A 178 10.11 10.71 3.36
CA LEU A 178 9.23 10.35 4.47
C LEU A 178 8.55 11.62 4.96
N ASN A 179 7.24 11.56 5.17
CA ASN A 179 6.52 12.61 5.87
C ASN A 179 6.76 12.47 7.38
N GLU A 180 6.55 13.54 8.15
CA GLU A 180 6.71 13.49 9.60
C GLU A 180 5.65 12.58 10.26
N ASN A 181 4.42 12.65 9.75
CA ASN A 181 3.31 11.74 10.06
C ASN A 181 3.26 10.60 9.03
N ASP A 182 4.32 9.78 8.97
CA ASP A 182 4.32 8.56 8.16
C ASP A 182 4.32 7.34 9.09
N GLY A 183 3.21 6.63 9.17
CA GLY A 183 3.04 5.44 9.99
C GLY A 183 4.10 4.35 9.75
N LEU A 184 4.77 4.34 8.59
CA LEU A 184 5.97 3.53 8.35
C LEU A 184 7.11 3.90 9.32
N LYS A 185 7.42 5.19 9.40
CA LYS A 185 8.48 5.74 10.25
C LYS A 185 8.17 5.47 11.72
N THR A 186 6.96 5.80 12.17
CA THR A 186 6.51 5.60 13.55
C THR A 186 6.58 4.12 13.95
N ALA A 187 6.07 3.20 13.12
CA ALA A 187 6.05 1.77 13.43
C ALA A 187 7.46 1.15 13.57
N LEU A 188 8.39 1.58 12.71
CA LEU A 188 9.77 1.11 12.71
C LEU A 188 10.58 1.70 13.87
N GLN A 189 10.47 3.01 14.13
CA GLN A 189 11.14 3.68 15.24
C GLN A 189 10.66 3.15 16.60
N ASN A 190 9.37 2.84 16.74
CA ASN A 190 8.81 2.19 17.92
C ASN A 190 9.33 0.76 18.16
N ASN A 191 9.93 0.13 17.14
CA ASN A 191 10.64 -1.15 17.22
C ASN A 191 12.17 -0.99 17.12
N GLY A 192 12.69 0.23 17.31
CA GLY A 192 14.12 0.54 17.44
C GLY A 192 14.88 0.81 16.14
N PHE A 193 14.25 0.69 14.97
CA PHE A 193 14.90 0.91 13.68
C PHE A 193 15.12 2.41 13.42
N ASP A 194 16.30 2.79 12.92
CA ASP A 194 16.50 4.12 12.33
C ASP A 194 16.08 4.06 10.86
N ILE A 195 15.17 4.93 10.43
CA ILE A 195 14.73 5.01 9.03
C ILE A 195 14.85 6.43 8.49
N LYS A 196 15.56 6.55 7.37
CA LYS A 196 15.79 7.80 6.65
C LYS A 196 15.27 7.64 5.23
N GLY A 197 14.54 8.63 4.73
CA GLY A 197 13.97 8.61 3.39
C GLY A 197 14.40 9.81 2.57
N LYS A 198 14.76 9.57 1.30
CA LYS A 198 15.01 10.63 0.34
C LYS A 198 14.57 10.21 -1.07
N ALA A 199 13.85 11.09 -1.75
CA ALA A 199 13.65 10.95 -3.18
C ALA A 199 15.00 11.12 -3.92
N LEU A 200 15.41 10.09 -4.67
CA LEU A 200 16.65 10.10 -5.48
C LEU A 200 16.45 10.71 -6.87
N ILE A 201 15.20 11.02 -7.22
CA ILE A 201 14.79 11.58 -8.49
C ILE A 201 13.90 12.80 -8.26
N GLU A 202 13.98 13.76 -9.16
CA GLU A 202 13.08 14.90 -9.28
C GLU A 202 12.37 14.82 -10.64
N HIS A 203 11.10 15.21 -10.69
CA HIS A 203 10.39 15.38 -11.96
C HIS A 203 10.32 16.87 -12.30
N LYS A 204 10.90 17.29 -13.42
CA LYS A 204 10.82 18.67 -13.92
C LYS A 204 9.89 18.77 -15.10
N GLY A 205 9.12 19.85 -15.17
CA GLY A 205 8.26 20.12 -16.31
C GLY A 205 9.10 20.43 -17.55
N VAL A 206 8.68 19.90 -18.70
CA VAL A 206 9.24 20.20 -20.01
C VAL A 206 8.20 21.01 -20.77
N GLU A 207 8.60 22.19 -21.23
CA GLU A 207 7.71 23.13 -21.91
C GLU A 207 7.28 22.61 -23.29
N MET A 208 5.97 22.60 -23.53
CA MET A 208 5.37 22.20 -24.80
C MET A 208 5.48 23.33 -25.82
N LYS A 209 6.51 23.30 -26.68
CA LYS A 209 6.71 24.30 -27.74
C LYS A 209 5.51 24.50 -28.68
N LYS A 210 4.75 23.43 -28.95
CA LYS A 210 3.53 23.45 -29.77
C LYS A 210 2.65 22.25 -29.45
N LEU A 211 1.36 22.47 -29.22
CA LEU A 211 0.39 21.39 -29.14
C LEU A 211 -0.05 20.99 -30.57
N PRO A 212 0.08 19.72 -30.98
CA PRO A 212 -0.43 19.26 -32.27
C PRO A 212 -1.95 19.06 -32.21
N VAL A 213 -2.66 19.37 -33.29
CA VAL A 213 -4.10 19.08 -33.41
C VAL A 213 -4.29 17.58 -33.57
N THR A 214 -5.00 16.96 -32.63
CA THR A 214 -5.29 15.53 -32.57
C THR A 214 -6.76 15.27 -32.29
N GLY A 215 -7.27 14.07 -32.62
CA GLY A 215 -8.62 13.69 -32.23
C GLY A 215 -8.70 13.24 -30.77
N TRP A 216 -7.59 12.72 -30.23
CA TRP A 216 -7.50 12.21 -28.86
C TRP A 216 -6.19 12.61 -28.17
N ILE A 217 -6.23 12.70 -26.85
CA ILE A 217 -5.08 12.81 -25.94
C ILE A 217 -5.17 11.65 -24.94
N PHE A 218 -4.20 10.74 -24.95
CA PHE A 218 -4.20 9.54 -24.10
C PHE A 218 -3.15 9.63 -22.99
N PHE A 219 -3.61 9.61 -21.73
CA PHE A 219 -2.75 9.65 -20.56
C PHE A 219 -2.50 8.25 -19.98
N SER A 220 -1.23 7.84 -19.96
CA SER A 220 -0.79 6.57 -19.37
C SER A 220 -0.43 6.65 -17.88
N ASN A 221 -0.32 7.84 -17.29
CA ASN A 221 -0.07 7.99 -15.85
C ASN A 221 -0.48 9.38 -15.31
N LYS A 222 -0.61 9.51 -13.99
CA LYS A 222 -1.00 10.77 -13.30
C LYS A 222 0.00 11.92 -13.48
N ARG A 223 1.30 11.63 -13.63
CA ARG A 223 2.32 12.68 -13.79
C ARG A 223 2.18 13.38 -15.13
N ALA A 224 1.97 12.61 -16.20
CA ALA A 224 1.73 13.15 -17.54
C ALA A 224 0.51 14.09 -17.55
N VAL A 225 -0.59 13.71 -16.88
CA VAL A 225 -1.77 14.58 -16.67
C VAL A 225 -1.35 15.90 -16.01
N LYS A 226 -0.70 15.82 -14.84
CA LYS A 226 -0.25 16.99 -14.08
C LYS A 226 0.61 17.93 -14.92
N TYR A 227 1.70 17.45 -15.50
CA TYR A 227 2.65 18.30 -16.21
C TYR A 227 2.13 18.80 -17.57
N PHE A 228 1.17 18.11 -18.19
CA PHE A 228 0.46 18.60 -19.36
C PHE A 228 -0.49 19.75 -18.98
N PHE A 229 -1.42 19.52 -18.04
CA PHE A 229 -2.45 20.52 -17.69
C PHE A 229 -1.92 21.71 -16.87
N LEU A 230 -0.80 21.59 -16.15
CA LEU A 230 -0.14 22.72 -15.51
C LEU A 230 0.28 23.83 -16.51
N GLN A 231 0.50 23.46 -17.77
CA GLN A 231 0.84 24.41 -18.85
C GLN A 231 -0.40 25.07 -19.48
N LYS A 232 -1.60 24.79 -18.95
CA LYS A 232 -2.90 25.30 -19.42
C LYS A 232 -3.10 25.19 -20.95
N PRO A 233 -2.87 24.01 -21.56
CA PRO A 233 -3.01 23.83 -23.00
C PRO A 233 -4.47 23.97 -23.44
N ASP A 234 -4.71 24.70 -24.55
CA ASP A 234 -5.98 24.63 -25.26
C ASP A 234 -6.04 23.32 -26.05
N ILE A 235 -6.80 22.35 -25.53
CA ILE A 235 -7.02 21.05 -26.19
C ILE A 235 -8.11 21.10 -27.27
N GLY A 236 -8.82 22.22 -27.42
CA GLY A 236 -9.86 22.45 -28.41
C GLY A 236 -10.95 21.36 -28.40
N LYS A 237 -11.07 20.65 -29.54
CA LYS A 237 -12.03 19.52 -29.72
C LYS A 237 -11.40 18.14 -29.45
N SER A 238 -10.17 18.09 -28.93
CA SER A 238 -9.49 16.81 -28.67
C SER A 238 -10.16 16.10 -27.49
N LYS A 239 -10.52 14.83 -27.69
CA LYS A 239 -11.06 13.96 -26.64
C LYS A 239 -9.96 13.48 -25.70
N VAL A 240 -10.27 13.23 -24.44
CA VAL A 240 -9.31 12.77 -23.44
C VAL A 240 -9.56 11.31 -23.06
N ALA A 241 -8.48 10.54 -23.05
CA ALA A 241 -8.48 9.14 -22.66
C ALA A 241 -7.52 8.89 -21.49
N ALA A 242 -7.90 7.99 -20.59
CA ALA A 242 -7.11 7.59 -19.43
C ALA A 242 -6.90 6.07 -19.44
N ILE A 243 -5.68 5.62 -19.15
CA ILE A 243 -5.40 4.17 -19.03
C ILE A 243 -6.18 3.49 -17.90
N SER A 244 -6.55 4.23 -16.85
CA SER A 244 -7.26 3.68 -15.69
C SER A 244 -8.10 4.75 -14.97
N LYS A 245 -9.04 4.30 -14.13
CA LYS A 245 -9.87 5.17 -13.26
C LYS A 245 -9.03 6.16 -12.46
N LEU A 246 -7.93 5.72 -11.86
CA LEU A 246 -7.02 6.58 -11.09
C LEU A 246 -6.42 7.72 -11.93
N VAL A 247 -6.15 7.50 -13.22
CA VAL A 247 -5.66 8.56 -14.12
C VAL A 247 -6.81 9.48 -14.56
N ALA A 248 -8.01 8.94 -14.77
CA ALA A 248 -9.21 9.74 -15.02
C ALA A 248 -9.58 10.66 -13.83
N ASP A 249 -9.42 10.18 -12.60
CA ASP A 249 -9.62 10.96 -11.39
C ASP A 249 -8.60 12.12 -11.27
N GLU A 250 -7.38 11.93 -11.75
CA GLU A 250 -6.37 13.00 -11.84
C GLU A 250 -6.75 14.05 -12.90
N ILE A 251 -7.25 13.62 -14.08
CA ILE A 251 -7.71 14.51 -15.16
C ILE A 251 -8.83 15.44 -14.68
N ARG A 252 -9.76 14.93 -13.86
CA ARG A 252 -10.86 15.74 -13.28
C ARG A 252 -10.38 16.88 -12.37
N LYS A 253 -9.22 16.77 -11.74
CA LYS A 253 -8.65 17.86 -10.92
C LYS A 253 -8.29 19.10 -11.74
N TYR A 254 -8.09 18.95 -13.05
CA TYR A 254 -7.79 20.03 -13.99
C TYR A 254 -9.03 20.45 -14.81
N GLY A 255 -10.24 20.15 -14.33
CA GLY A 255 -11.50 20.54 -14.97
C GLY A 255 -11.84 19.77 -16.25
N SER A 256 -11.02 18.80 -16.66
CA SER A 256 -11.25 17.96 -17.84
C SER A 256 -11.94 16.64 -17.47
N ARG A 257 -12.60 16.01 -18.44
CA ARG A 257 -13.19 14.67 -18.27
C ARG A 257 -12.59 13.72 -19.31
N ALA A 258 -12.29 12.49 -18.91
CA ALA A 258 -11.94 11.45 -19.86
C ALA A 258 -13.21 10.83 -20.46
N GLU A 259 -13.35 10.82 -21.79
CA GLU A 259 -14.41 10.07 -22.49
C GLU A 259 -14.09 8.57 -22.59
N PHE A 260 -12.81 8.18 -22.48
CA PHE A 260 -12.38 6.79 -22.41
C PHE A 260 -11.59 6.53 -21.12
N ILE A 261 -11.93 5.46 -20.40
CA ILE A 261 -11.25 5.03 -19.18
C ILE A 261 -10.97 3.52 -19.29
N GLY A 262 -9.70 3.15 -19.26
CA GLY A 262 -9.27 1.75 -19.30
C GLY A 262 -9.39 1.01 -17.96
N GLY A 263 -9.13 -0.31 -18.02
CA GLY A 263 -9.06 -1.22 -16.88
C GLY A 263 -7.62 -1.53 -16.43
N SER A 264 -7.43 -2.72 -15.84
CA SER A 264 -6.14 -3.18 -15.30
C SER A 264 -5.18 -3.74 -16.36
N ASP A 265 -5.68 -4.44 -17.37
CA ASP A 265 -4.88 -5.00 -18.47
C ASP A 265 -4.56 -3.94 -19.53
N SER A 266 -3.28 -3.55 -19.61
CA SER A 266 -2.81 -2.53 -20.56
C SER A 266 -2.91 -2.94 -22.03
N SER A 267 -2.82 -4.24 -22.35
CA SER A 267 -2.93 -4.77 -23.70
C SER A 267 -4.38 -4.83 -24.15
N MET A 268 -5.30 -5.21 -23.27
CA MET A 268 -6.75 -5.12 -23.50
C MET A 268 -7.18 -3.67 -23.68
N VAL A 269 -6.71 -2.76 -22.80
CA VAL A 269 -6.99 -1.32 -22.89
C VAL A 269 -6.51 -0.74 -24.22
N ALA A 270 -5.35 -1.14 -24.72
CA ALA A 270 -4.87 -0.71 -26.03
C ALA A 270 -5.83 -1.14 -27.16
N ARG A 271 -6.24 -2.42 -27.19
CA ARG A 271 -7.20 -2.93 -28.20
C ARG A 271 -8.54 -2.19 -28.14
N GLN A 272 -9.09 -2.00 -26.93
CA GLN A 272 -10.34 -1.27 -26.71
C GLN A 272 -10.24 0.19 -27.17
N PHE A 273 -9.16 0.87 -26.79
CA PHE A 273 -8.93 2.27 -27.17
C PHE A 273 -8.74 2.44 -28.67
N ASN A 274 -7.99 1.56 -29.35
CA ASN A 274 -7.80 1.61 -30.80
C ASN A 274 -9.14 1.53 -31.56
N ASN A 275 -10.08 0.71 -31.09
CA ASN A 275 -11.42 0.61 -31.68
C ASN A 275 -12.22 1.92 -31.52
N VAL A 276 -12.08 2.60 -30.38
CA VAL A 276 -12.74 3.89 -30.08
C VAL A 276 -12.07 5.08 -30.80
N ALA A 277 -10.75 5.05 -30.96
CA ALA A 277 -9.98 6.07 -31.67
C ALA A 277 -10.08 5.94 -33.21
N GLY A 278 -10.22 4.72 -33.73
CA GLY A 278 -10.43 4.43 -35.14
C GLY A 278 -9.24 4.85 -36.01
N LYS A 279 -9.39 5.94 -36.77
CA LYS A 279 -8.35 6.56 -37.61
C LYS A 279 -7.86 7.91 -37.07
N ALA A 280 -8.33 8.34 -35.90
CA ALA A 280 -7.92 9.61 -35.31
C ALA A 280 -6.43 9.60 -34.92
N ARG A 281 -5.77 10.74 -35.08
CA ARG A 281 -4.43 10.98 -34.50
C ARG A 281 -4.56 11.08 -32.98
N VAL A 282 -3.63 10.47 -32.26
CA VAL A 282 -3.63 10.38 -30.79
C VAL A 282 -2.35 11.00 -30.24
N LEU A 283 -2.50 12.03 -29.42
CA LEU A 283 -1.41 12.62 -28.66
C LEU A 283 -1.17 11.81 -27.38
N PHE A 284 0.08 11.54 -27.05
CA PHE A 284 0.49 10.92 -25.79
C PHE A 284 1.46 11.83 -25.03
N PRO A 285 0.96 12.60 -24.06
CA PRO A 285 1.81 13.27 -23.09
C PRO A 285 2.54 12.25 -22.22
N LYS A 286 3.88 12.37 -22.11
CA LYS A 286 4.74 11.42 -21.40
C LYS A 286 5.98 12.08 -20.78
N GLY A 287 6.66 11.35 -19.90
CA GLY A 287 8.00 11.72 -19.45
C GLY A 287 9.06 11.37 -20.49
N ARG A 288 10.18 12.10 -20.53
CA ARG A 288 11.38 11.66 -21.26
C ARG A 288 11.82 10.28 -20.75
N GLY A 289 11.96 9.32 -21.65
CA GLY A 289 12.31 7.93 -21.33
C GLY A 289 11.16 7.03 -20.89
N ASP A 290 9.93 7.55 -20.72
CA ASP A 290 8.77 6.71 -20.43
C ASP A 290 8.34 5.91 -21.68
N GLY A 291 8.18 4.59 -21.53
CA GLY A 291 7.47 3.76 -22.49
C GLY A 291 5.97 3.64 -22.14
N SER A 292 5.11 3.51 -23.15
CA SER A 292 3.70 3.13 -22.95
C SER A 292 3.35 1.90 -23.77
N ILE A 293 2.85 0.85 -23.11
CA ILE A 293 2.40 -0.39 -23.76
C ILE A 293 1.24 -0.11 -24.73
N VAL A 294 0.41 0.90 -24.43
CA VAL A 294 -0.69 1.34 -25.31
C VAL A 294 -0.16 1.93 -26.63
N GLN A 295 0.97 2.67 -26.60
CA GLN A 295 1.61 3.17 -27.82
C GLN A 295 2.14 2.03 -28.69
N GLN A 296 2.74 1.00 -28.09
CA GLN A 296 3.29 -0.16 -28.79
C GLN A 296 2.23 -1.00 -29.51
N HIS A 297 0.98 -0.94 -29.03
CA HIS A 297 -0.16 -1.68 -29.60
C HIS A 297 -1.11 -0.79 -30.43
N ASN A 298 -0.93 0.52 -30.44
CA ASN A 298 -1.64 1.43 -31.35
C ASN A 298 -0.88 1.57 -32.67
N ARG A 299 -1.60 1.98 -33.72
CA ARG A 299 -1.07 2.32 -35.05
C ARG A 299 0.08 3.34 -34.94
N PRO A 300 1.35 2.97 -35.21
CA PRO A 300 2.48 3.87 -35.04
C PRO A 300 2.33 5.19 -35.83
N GLU A 301 1.68 5.14 -36.98
CA GLU A 301 1.43 6.26 -37.88
C GLU A 301 0.41 7.29 -37.37
N THR A 302 -0.42 6.94 -36.38
CA THR A 302 -1.38 7.89 -35.75
C THR A 302 -0.93 8.41 -34.40
N ASN A 303 0.13 7.83 -33.81
CA ASN A 303 0.71 8.22 -32.53
C ASN A 303 1.53 9.52 -32.66
N ILE A 304 1.34 10.45 -31.73
CA ILE A 304 2.22 11.61 -31.55
C ILE A 304 2.65 11.65 -30.09
N ASP A 305 3.95 11.61 -29.83
CA ASP A 305 4.50 11.80 -28.48
C ASP A 305 4.72 13.29 -28.19
N ILE A 306 4.44 13.71 -26.95
CA ILE A 306 4.90 15.01 -26.44
C ILE A 306 5.49 14.85 -25.04
N PHE A 307 6.73 15.32 -24.86
CA PHE A 307 7.41 15.29 -23.57
C PHE A 307 6.95 16.48 -22.73
N VAL A 308 6.27 16.18 -21.62
CA VAL A 308 5.75 17.20 -20.69
C VAL A 308 6.48 17.22 -19.36
N TYR A 309 7.24 16.17 -19.05
CA TYR A 309 8.21 16.18 -17.96
C TYR A 309 9.45 15.36 -18.30
N GLU A 310 10.48 15.50 -17.48
CA GLU A 310 11.63 14.61 -17.44
C GLU A 310 11.94 14.21 -16.00
N THR A 311 12.56 13.04 -15.83
CA THR A 311 13.01 12.54 -14.53
C THR A 311 14.51 12.76 -14.46
N ILE A 312 14.95 13.59 -13.51
CA ILE A 312 16.34 13.96 -13.30
C ILE A 312 16.82 13.34 -11.99
N ASN A 313 18.05 12.83 -11.96
CA ASN A 313 18.64 12.30 -10.74
C ASN A 313 19.02 13.45 -9.80
N ASN A 314 18.75 13.28 -8.51
CA ASN A 314 19.05 14.27 -7.49
C ASN A 314 20.46 14.01 -6.92
N GLU A 315 21.47 14.41 -7.68
CA GLU A 315 22.90 14.10 -7.44
C GLU A 315 23.49 14.73 -6.17
N LYS A 316 22.74 15.58 -5.46
CA LYS A 316 23.23 16.37 -4.33
C LYS A 316 23.12 15.66 -2.98
N HIS A 317 22.68 14.40 -2.95
CA HIS A 317 22.38 13.70 -1.70
C HIS A 317 23.31 12.53 -1.44
N LYS A 318 24.20 12.70 -0.45
CA LYS A 318 24.93 11.59 0.17
C LYS A 318 23.91 10.63 0.79
N ILE A 319 23.84 9.42 0.26
CA ILE A 319 22.99 8.36 0.81
C ILE A 319 23.55 7.95 2.19
N PRO A 320 22.73 7.87 3.25
CA PRO A 320 23.20 7.42 4.55
C PRO A 320 23.59 5.94 4.47
N LYS A 321 24.65 5.54 5.19
CA LYS A 321 24.96 4.12 5.37
C LYS A 321 23.77 3.43 6.04
N SER A 322 23.29 2.35 5.44
CA SER A 322 22.12 1.60 5.89
C SER A 322 22.37 0.10 5.77
N ASP A 323 21.76 -0.70 6.65
CA ASP A 323 21.80 -2.16 6.58
C ASP A 323 20.71 -2.70 5.63
N VAL A 324 19.65 -1.91 5.40
CA VAL A 324 18.51 -2.23 4.53
C VAL A 324 18.24 -1.07 3.57
N VAL A 325 18.06 -1.36 2.28
CA VAL A 325 17.67 -0.36 1.26
C VAL A 325 16.34 -0.73 0.63
N VAL A 326 15.34 0.15 0.76
CA VAL A 326 13.99 -0.02 0.21
C VAL A 326 13.85 0.79 -1.07
N PHE A 327 13.78 0.09 -2.20
CA PHE A 327 13.51 0.68 -3.50
C PHE A 327 12.00 0.79 -3.75
N THR A 328 11.55 2.01 -4.02
CA THR A 328 10.12 2.33 -4.23
C THR A 328 9.69 2.38 -5.69
N SER A 329 10.64 2.31 -6.63
CA SER A 329 10.38 2.27 -8.07
C SER A 329 11.60 1.82 -8.89
N PRO A 330 11.42 1.36 -10.15
CA PRO A 330 12.53 1.08 -11.08
C PRO A 330 13.51 2.23 -11.28
N VAL A 331 13.00 3.45 -11.44
CA VAL A 331 13.84 4.63 -11.68
C VAL A 331 14.68 5.00 -10.46
N ASN A 332 14.20 4.73 -9.24
CA ASN A 332 15.01 4.88 -8.03
C ASN A 332 16.14 3.85 -7.93
N VAL A 333 15.96 2.62 -8.43
CA VAL A 333 17.03 1.62 -8.53
C VAL A 333 18.14 2.12 -9.46
N LEU A 334 17.76 2.66 -10.62
CA LEU A 334 18.71 3.20 -11.59
C LEU A 334 19.46 4.42 -11.04
N ALA A 335 18.75 5.37 -10.42
CA ALA A 335 19.33 6.57 -9.81
C ALA A 335 20.35 6.21 -8.70
N TYR A 336 20.00 5.28 -7.80
CA TYR A 336 20.89 4.81 -6.75
C TYR A 336 22.17 4.20 -7.32
N LEU A 337 22.03 3.27 -8.27
CA LEU A 337 23.14 2.49 -8.82
C LEU A 337 24.06 3.26 -9.77
N GLN A 338 23.71 4.49 -10.16
CA GLN A 338 24.66 5.37 -10.86
C GLN A 338 25.76 5.93 -9.95
N GLN A 339 25.48 6.06 -8.64
CA GLN A 339 26.37 6.74 -7.69
C GLN A 339 26.82 5.83 -6.53
N ASN A 340 26.19 4.66 -6.39
CA ASN A 340 26.38 3.76 -5.25
C ASN A 340 26.43 2.30 -5.71
N THR A 341 27.11 1.45 -4.94
CA THR A 341 27.14 0.00 -5.16
C THR A 341 26.48 -0.71 -3.98
N LEU A 342 25.52 -1.57 -4.25
CA LEU A 342 24.98 -2.51 -3.25
C LEU A 342 26.04 -3.60 -3.01
N LYS A 343 26.48 -3.76 -1.76
CA LYS A 343 27.51 -4.72 -1.34
C LYS A 343 26.92 -5.75 -0.39
N ASN A 344 26.45 -5.30 0.77
CA ASN A 344 26.01 -6.13 1.89
C ASN A 344 24.60 -5.78 2.38
N GLU A 345 24.00 -4.72 1.83
CA GLU A 345 22.70 -4.21 2.21
C GLU A 345 21.59 -5.19 1.83
N LYS A 346 20.65 -5.42 2.75
CA LYS A 346 19.45 -6.22 2.47
C LYS A 346 18.51 -5.38 1.60
N VAL A 347 18.22 -5.84 0.39
CA VAL A 347 17.49 -5.05 -0.61
C VAL A 347 16.02 -5.38 -0.60
N ILE A 348 15.15 -4.37 -0.44
CA ILE A 348 13.69 -4.52 -0.51
C ILE A 348 13.17 -3.91 -1.81
N ALA A 349 12.30 -4.64 -2.50
CA ALA A 349 11.66 -4.20 -3.73
C ALA A 349 10.17 -3.92 -3.53
N TYR A 350 9.76 -2.67 -3.68
CA TYR A 350 8.36 -2.28 -3.73
C TYR A 350 7.78 -2.62 -5.10
N GLY A 351 7.12 -3.78 -5.18
CA GLY A 351 6.46 -4.28 -6.39
C GLY A 351 7.37 -4.87 -7.48
N ASP A 352 6.73 -5.62 -8.38
CA ASP A 352 7.40 -6.49 -9.37
C ASP A 352 8.29 -5.73 -10.36
N ALA A 353 7.88 -4.53 -10.80
CA ALA A 353 8.69 -3.72 -11.70
C ALA A 353 10.04 -3.36 -11.07
N THR A 354 10.04 -3.01 -9.78
CA THR A 354 11.25 -2.71 -9.00
C THR A 354 12.09 -3.98 -8.81
N PHE A 355 11.46 -5.10 -8.47
CA PHE A 355 12.11 -6.41 -8.31
C PHE A 355 12.81 -6.86 -9.59
N ASN A 356 12.12 -6.79 -10.73
CA ASN A 356 12.65 -7.15 -12.05
C ASN A 356 13.83 -6.25 -12.45
N THR A 357 13.77 -4.95 -12.11
CA THR A 357 14.88 -4.02 -12.35
C THR A 357 16.12 -4.38 -11.53
N LEU A 358 15.95 -4.74 -10.25
CA LEU A 358 17.03 -5.21 -9.38
C LEU A 358 17.63 -6.54 -9.86
N ARG A 359 16.80 -7.49 -10.28
CA ARG A 359 17.23 -8.74 -10.92
C ARG A 359 18.04 -8.50 -12.19
N ALA A 360 17.59 -7.60 -13.07
CA ALA A 360 18.33 -7.21 -14.28
C ALA A 360 19.67 -6.53 -13.97
N LYS A 361 19.79 -5.88 -12.81
CA LYS A 361 21.06 -5.34 -12.26
C LYS A 361 21.87 -6.37 -11.45
N LYS A 362 21.55 -7.66 -11.56
CA LYS A 362 22.24 -8.80 -10.91
C LYS A 362 22.24 -8.75 -9.37
N VAL A 363 21.28 -8.05 -8.76
CA VAL A 363 21.09 -8.12 -7.30
C VAL A 363 20.52 -9.49 -6.94
N LEU A 364 21.25 -10.23 -6.11
CA LEU A 364 20.95 -11.64 -5.82
C LEU A 364 19.87 -11.80 -4.74
N THR A 365 20.04 -11.11 -3.61
CA THR A 365 19.16 -11.20 -2.44
C THR A 365 18.20 -10.02 -2.41
N ILE A 366 16.95 -10.25 -2.80
CA ILE A 366 15.89 -9.23 -2.85
C ILE A 366 14.68 -9.72 -2.07
N PHE A 367 14.18 -8.90 -1.16
CA PHE A 367 12.97 -9.12 -0.37
C PHE A 367 11.80 -8.35 -1.03
N PRO A 368 10.86 -9.02 -1.72
CA PRO A 368 9.71 -8.35 -2.31
C PRO A 368 8.66 -7.95 -1.25
N THR A 369 7.96 -6.84 -1.46
CA THR A 369 6.77 -6.49 -0.68
C THR A 369 5.55 -7.29 -1.14
N HIS A 370 4.80 -7.89 -0.21
CA HIS A 370 3.57 -8.64 -0.53
C HIS A 370 2.33 -7.76 -0.74
N SER A 371 2.39 -6.47 -0.38
CA SER A 371 1.31 -5.50 -0.55
C SER A 371 1.90 -4.13 -0.93
N PHE A 372 1.13 -3.35 -1.70
CA PHE A 372 1.52 -2.03 -2.20
C PHE A 372 1.15 -0.92 -1.20
N ASP A 373 1.58 -1.10 0.04
CA ASP A 373 1.29 -0.19 1.15
C ASP A 373 2.45 -0.14 2.16
N ASN A 374 2.34 0.73 3.17
CA ASN A 374 3.32 0.83 4.24
C ASN A 374 3.44 -0.48 5.05
N ILE A 375 2.36 -1.27 5.17
CA ILE A 375 2.37 -2.55 5.88
C ILE A 375 3.25 -3.58 5.16
N GLY A 376 3.18 -3.64 3.83
CA GLY A 376 4.02 -4.48 2.99
C GLY A 376 5.50 -4.14 3.13
N ILE A 377 5.84 -2.85 3.20
CA ILE A 377 7.21 -2.37 3.47
C ILE A 377 7.66 -2.79 4.88
N ILE A 378 6.84 -2.56 5.93
CA ILE A 378 7.15 -2.95 7.31
C ILE A 378 7.42 -4.46 7.41
N ARG A 379 6.55 -5.30 6.84
CA ARG A 379 6.71 -6.76 6.80
C ARG A 379 7.99 -7.18 6.08
N ALA A 380 8.33 -6.54 4.96
CA ALA A 380 9.57 -6.83 4.24
C ALA A 380 10.82 -6.43 5.04
N ILE A 381 10.78 -5.29 5.76
CA ILE A 381 11.87 -4.87 6.66
C ILE A 381 12.03 -5.85 7.82
N TYR A 382 10.94 -6.25 8.49
CA TYR A 382 11.04 -7.24 9.56
C TYR A 382 11.50 -8.61 9.05
N ALA A 383 11.05 -9.04 7.88
CA ALA A 383 11.52 -10.27 7.23
C ALA A 383 13.00 -10.21 6.79
N ALA A 384 13.50 -9.03 6.46
CA ALA A 384 14.92 -8.78 6.26
C ALA A 384 15.69 -8.66 7.59
N SER A 385 15.06 -8.28 8.70
CA SER A 385 15.74 -8.03 9.99
C SER A 385 16.06 -9.26 10.83
N VAL A 386 15.53 -10.43 10.43
CA VAL A 386 15.75 -11.74 11.09
C VAL A 386 16.97 -12.48 10.53
#